data_AF-A0A2D4Q3A6-F1
#
_entry.id   AF-A0A2D4Q3A6-F1
#
_cell.length_a   1.000
_cell.length_b   1.000
_cell.length_c   1.000
_cell.angle_alpha   90.00
_cell.angle_beta   90.00
_cell.angle_gamma   90.00
#
_symmetry.space_group_name_H-M   'P 1'
#
loop_
_entity.id
_entity.type
_entity.pdbx_description
1 polymer ?
#
loop_
_entity_poly.entity_id
_entity_poly.type
_entity_poly.pdbx_seq_one_letter_code
_entity_poly.pdbx_strand_id
1 'polypeptide(L)'
;VGLNYQEQEITLDVKDEFYGILAKGDNRILQHNVLTRVHVLSFLSGLAECRLGLNDILIKGNEIVLRQDIMPTTTTKWIQLNDCHFHSCVDEEAFASARVIMFNPLDACRFELMRFRSVFSEKTMPFTLRVTASVNGAEVEL
;
A
#
# COMPACT_ATOMS: atom_id res chain seq x y z
N VAL A 1 16.59 -22.33 -22.03
CA VAL A 1 17.62 -21.92 -21.03
C VAL A 1 16.93 -20.90 -20.15
N GLY A 2 16.65 -21.25 -18.89
CA GLY A 2 15.85 -20.42 -17.98
C GLY A 2 16.70 -19.41 -17.22
N LEU A 3 16.04 -18.42 -16.63
CA LEU A 3 16.64 -17.51 -15.66
C LEU A 3 17.23 -18.32 -14.50
N ASN A 4 18.46 -18.03 -14.10
CA ASN A 4 19.13 -18.72 -13.01
C ASN A 4 20.00 -17.73 -12.22
N TYR A 5 19.52 -17.35 -11.04
CA TYR A 5 20.24 -16.51 -10.11
C TYR A 5 20.99 -17.35 -9.06
N GLN A 6 22.20 -16.93 -8.71
CA GLN A 6 22.99 -17.57 -7.64
C GLN A 6 22.30 -17.41 -6.28
N GLU A 7 21.69 -16.25 -6.06
CA GLU A 7 20.87 -15.92 -4.90
C GLU A 7 19.54 -15.39 -5.40
N GLN A 8 18.43 -15.94 -4.89
CA GLN A 8 17.10 -15.53 -5.29
C GLN A 8 16.53 -14.56 -4.27
N GLU A 9 16.04 -13.42 -4.75
CA GLU A 9 15.52 -12.35 -3.91
C GLU A 9 14.27 -11.74 -4.54
N ILE A 10 13.31 -11.37 -3.70
CA ILE A 10 12.17 -10.54 -4.09
C ILE A 10 11.99 -9.45 -3.04
N THR A 11 11.88 -8.21 -3.50
CA THR A 11 11.67 -7.04 -2.66
C THR A 11 10.32 -6.42 -3.00
N LEU A 12 9.55 -6.10 -1.96
CA LEU A 12 8.32 -5.33 -2.07
C LEU A 12 8.53 -3.97 -1.41
N ASP A 13 8.18 -2.91 -2.13
CA ASP A 13 8.18 -1.55 -1.64
C ASP A 13 6.74 -1.02 -1.60
N VAL A 14 6.27 -0.67 -0.40
CA VAL A 14 4.90 -0.22 -0.15
C VAL A 14 4.94 1.26 0.17
N LYS A 15 4.35 2.07 -0.71
CA LYS A 15 4.30 3.53 -0.57
C LYS A 15 2.86 3.98 -0.31
N ASP A 16 2.63 4.56 0.86
CA ASP A 16 1.37 5.21 1.22
C ASP A 16 1.41 6.71 0.91
N GLU A 17 0.49 7.18 0.07
CA GLU A 17 0.31 8.58 -0.27
C GLU A 17 -0.99 9.08 0.37
N PHE A 18 -0.86 9.90 1.43
CA PHE A 18 -1.97 10.53 2.11
C PHE A 18 -2.25 11.93 1.52
N TYR A 19 -3.48 12.14 1.11
CA TYR A 19 -4.01 13.46 0.74
C TYR A 19 -5.12 13.82 1.72
N GLY A 20 -5.09 15.02 2.28
CA GLY A 20 -6.12 15.46 3.21
C GLY A 20 -6.36 16.96 3.17
N ILE A 21 -7.61 17.34 3.42
CA ILE A 21 -8.04 18.72 3.63
C ILE A 21 -8.36 18.85 5.12
N LEU A 22 -7.71 19.81 5.78
CA LEU A 22 -7.87 20.05 7.20
C LEU A 22 -8.72 21.32 7.43
N ALA A 23 -9.50 21.31 8.50
CA ALA A 23 -10.20 22.48 8.99
C ALA A 23 -9.21 23.50 9.57
N LYS A 24 -9.53 24.78 9.42
CA LYS A 24 -8.75 25.89 9.98
C LYS A 24 -8.87 25.87 11.51
N GLY A 25 -7.73 25.89 12.19
CA GLY A 25 -7.63 26.13 13.63
C GLY A 25 -7.60 24.87 14.51
N ASP A 26 -8.33 23.80 14.16
CA ASP A 26 -8.43 22.58 14.98
C ASP A 26 -7.83 21.32 14.35
N ASN A 27 -7.30 21.40 13.12
CA ASN A 27 -6.70 20.29 12.38
C ASN A 27 -7.63 19.08 12.19
N ARG A 28 -8.94 19.27 12.29
CA ARG A 28 -9.91 18.22 11.99
C ARG A 28 -9.85 17.88 10.49
N ILE A 29 -9.71 16.60 10.17
CA ILE A 29 -9.74 16.11 8.79
C ILE A 29 -11.17 16.30 8.23
N LEU A 30 -11.31 17.13 7.20
CA LEU A 30 -12.57 17.34 6.49
C LEU A 30 -12.75 16.31 5.37
N GLN A 31 -11.68 16.04 4.64
CA GLN A 31 -11.62 15.06 3.57
C GLN A 31 -10.25 14.40 3.58
N HIS A 32 -10.18 13.13 3.23
CA HIS A 32 -8.92 12.46 3.02
C HIS A 32 -9.03 11.40 1.92
N ASN A 33 -7.88 11.03 1.37
CA ASN A 33 -7.70 9.94 0.43
C ASN A 33 -6.32 9.33 0.67
N VAL A 34 -6.27 8.01 0.85
CA VAL A 34 -5.01 7.27 0.97
C VAL A 34 -4.87 6.41 -0.27
N LEU A 35 -3.81 6.64 -1.04
CA LEU A 35 -3.43 5.82 -2.18
C LEU A 35 -2.18 5.02 -1.80
N THR A 36 -2.30 3.70 -1.78
CA THR A 36 -1.17 2.81 -1.54
C THR A 36 -0.70 2.23 -2.86
N ARG A 37 0.60 2.26 -3.13
CA ARG A 37 1.24 1.64 -4.30
C ARG A 37 2.23 0.58 -3.84
N VAL A 38 2.11 -0.62 -4.39
CA VAL A 38 3.01 -1.73 -4.13
C VAL A 38 3.88 -1.94 -5.35
N HIS A 39 5.19 -1.74 -5.19
CA HIS A 39 6.18 -2.04 -6.22
C HIS A 39 6.89 -3.34 -5.89
N VAL A 40 7.25 -4.08 -6.92
CA VAL A 40 8.02 -5.32 -6.79
C VAL A 40 9.29 -5.23 -7.63
N LEU A 41 10.38 -5.79 -7.11
CA LEU A 41 11.61 -6.08 -7.81
C LEU A 41 11.99 -7.54 -7.48
N SER A 42 12.26 -8.35 -8.49
CA SER A 42 12.53 -9.77 -8.30
C SER A 42 13.72 -10.26 -9.11
N PHE A 43 14.52 -11.11 -8.50
CA PHE A 43 15.59 -11.89 -9.09
C PHE A 43 15.29 -13.37 -8.79
N LEU A 44 14.40 -13.97 -9.59
CA LEU A 44 13.90 -15.34 -9.36
C LEU A 44 14.28 -16.25 -10.52
N SER A 45 14.68 -17.47 -10.21
CA SER A 45 15.07 -18.46 -11.20
C SER A 45 13.83 -19.14 -11.81
N GLY A 46 13.85 -19.40 -13.11
CA GLY A 46 12.76 -20.07 -13.83
C GLY A 46 11.49 -19.21 -13.99
N LEU A 47 10.34 -19.88 -14.05
CA LEU A 47 9.01 -19.25 -14.07
C LEU A 47 8.41 -19.37 -12.68
N ALA A 48 8.65 -18.38 -11.83
CA ALA A 48 8.15 -18.36 -10.46
C ALA A 48 6.75 -17.76 -10.39
N GLU A 49 5.78 -18.55 -9.91
CA GLU A 49 4.46 -18.04 -9.51
C GLU A 49 4.55 -17.53 -8.06
N CYS A 50 4.28 -16.24 -7.87
CA CYS A 50 4.27 -15.60 -6.57
C CYS A 50 2.84 -15.40 -6.07
N ARG A 51 2.67 -15.46 -4.73
CA ARG A 51 1.40 -15.17 -4.05
C ARG A 51 1.64 -14.14 -2.96
N LEU A 52 0.94 -13.02 -3.04
CA LEU A 52 1.00 -11.93 -2.06
C LEU A 52 -0.35 -11.83 -1.34
N GLY A 53 -0.31 -11.89 -0.02
CA GLY A 53 -1.44 -11.68 0.87
C GLY A 53 -1.33 -10.34 1.57
N LEU A 54 -2.44 -9.62 1.64
CA LEU A 54 -2.57 -8.37 2.40
C LEU A 54 -3.45 -8.62 3.63
N ASN A 55 -3.31 -7.80 4.67
CA ASN A 55 -4.19 -7.79 5.83
C ASN A 55 -5.55 -7.15 5.49
N ASP A 56 -6.23 -7.68 4.49
CA ASP A 56 -7.52 -7.23 3.99
C ASP A 56 -8.69 -7.77 4.82
N ILE A 57 -9.57 -6.88 5.28
CA ILE A 57 -10.64 -7.21 6.23
C ILE A 57 -11.56 -8.33 5.74
N LEU A 58 -11.69 -8.51 4.42
CA LEU A 58 -12.52 -9.54 3.81
C LEU A 58 -11.98 -10.97 3.98
N ILE A 59 -10.69 -11.15 4.29
CA ILE A 59 -10.07 -12.47 4.54
C ILE A 59 -9.65 -12.69 5.98
N LYS A 60 -10.15 -11.87 6.91
CA LYS A 60 -9.82 -12.00 8.33
C LYS A 60 -10.17 -13.38 8.88
N GLY A 61 -9.17 -14.14 9.32
CA GLY A 61 -9.30 -15.51 9.81
C GLY A 61 -9.09 -16.59 8.74
N ASN A 62 -8.95 -16.21 7.47
CA ASN A 62 -8.65 -17.07 6.34
C ASN A 62 -7.38 -16.59 5.62
N GLU A 63 -6.39 -16.12 6.38
CA GLU A 63 -5.13 -15.62 5.84
C GLU A 63 -4.34 -16.71 5.11
N ILE A 64 -3.65 -16.35 4.01
CA ILE A 64 -2.76 -17.29 3.29
C ILE A 64 -1.51 -17.66 4.09
N VAL A 65 -1.13 -16.84 5.08
CA VAL A 65 -0.03 -17.06 6.01
C VAL A 65 -0.56 -16.81 7.42
N LEU A 66 -0.35 -17.76 8.32
CA LEU A 66 -0.80 -17.63 9.69
C LEU A 66 -0.02 -16.53 10.41
N ARG A 67 -0.69 -15.79 11.28
CA ARG A 67 -0.08 -14.66 12.01
C ARG A 67 1.17 -15.02 12.83
N GLN A 68 1.28 -16.28 13.29
CA GLN A 68 2.44 -16.77 14.03
C GLN A 68 3.70 -16.92 13.17
N ASP A 69 3.53 -17.07 11.85
CA ASP A 69 4.61 -17.22 10.87
C ASP A 69 5.03 -15.86 10.27
N ILE A 70 4.36 -14.78 10.69
CA ILE A 70 4.67 -13.41 10.32
C ILE A 70 5.55 -12.79 11.40
N MET A 71 6.52 -11.97 11.01
CA MET A 71 7.30 -11.15 11.94
C MET A 71 6.35 -10.42 12.92
N PRO A 72 6.57 -10.49 14.24
CA PRO A 72 5.65 -9.89 15.20
C PRO A 72 5.49 -8.39 14.95
N THR A 73 4.34 -7.99 14.40
CA THR A 73 4.00 -6.57 14.23
C THR A 73 3.05 -6.15 15.34
N THR A 74 3.22 -4.94 15.87
CA THR A 74 2.30 -4.34 16.86
C THR A 74 0.93 -3.98 16.26
N THR A 75 0.77 -4.07 14.95
CA THR A 75 -0.41 -3.64 14.21
C THR A 75 -1.41 -4.79 14.04
N THR A 76 -2.52 -4.75 14.78
CA THR A 76 -3.65 -5.68 14.63
C THR A 76 -4.70 -5.21 13.63
N LYS A 77 -4.44 -4.09 12.94
CA LYS A 77 -5.38 -3.41 12.08
C LYS A 77 -5.53 -4.13 10.75
N TRP A 78 -6.77 -4.17 10.30
CA TRP A 78 -7.16 -4.70 9.01
C TRP A 78 -7.48 -3.52 8.09
N ILE A 79 -7.09 -3.64 6.83
CA ILE A 79 -7.30 -2.60 5.82
C ILE A 79 -8.50 -3.01 4.97
N GLN A 80 -9.32 -2.05 4.59
CA GLN A 80 -10.32 -2.27 3.55
C GLN A 80 -9.74 -1.75 2.22
N LEU A 81 -9.51 -2.66 1.29
CA LEU A 81 -8.99 -2.31 -0.04
C LEU A 81 -10.13 -1.84 -0.95
N ASN A 82 -10.01 -0.63 -1.50
CA ASN A 82 -10.95 -0.04 -2.46
C ASN A 82 -10.22 0.31 -3.76
N ASP A 83 -10.92 0.41 -4.89
CA ASP A 83 -10.38 0.93 -6.17
C ASP A 83 -9.02 0.31 -6.55
N CYS A 84 -8.96 -1.02 -6.51
CA CYS A 84 -7.73 -1.76 -6.79
C CYS A 84 -7.44 -1.77 -8.29
N HIS A 85 -6.19 -1.50 -8.64
CA HIS A 85 -5.67 -1.65 -10.00
C HIS A 85 -4.42 -2.51 -9.96
N PHE A 86 -4.26 -3.36 -10.97
CA PHE A 86 -3.19 -4.34 -11.02
C PHE A 86 -2.35 -4.19 -12.29
N HIS A 87 -1.09 -4.60 -12.20
CA HIS A 87 -0.28 -4.85 -13.38
C HIS A 87 -0.83 -6.07 -14.14
N SER A 88 -0.63 -6.11 -15.46
CA SER A 88 -1.13 -7.19 -16.33
C SER A 88 -0.56 -8.58 -16.05
N CYS A 89 0.40 -8.71 -15.13
CA CYS A 89 0.95 -10.00 -14.71
C CYS A 89 0.20 -10.62 -13.51
N VAL A 90 -0.77 -9.90 -12.94
CA VAL A 90 -1.61 -10.35 -11.83
C VAL A 90 -2.84 -11.06 -12.36
N ASP A 91 -3.19 -12.18 -11.72
CA ASP A 91 -4.47 -12.85 -11.91
C ASP A 91 -5.58 -12.13 -11.12
N GLU A 92 -6.34 -11.29 -11.81
CA GLU A 92 -7.46 -10.55 -11.22
C GLU A 92 -8.63 -11.46 -10.80
N GLU A 93 -8.82 -12.63 -11.41
CA GLU A 93 -9.88 -13.58 -11.04
C GLU A 93 -9.56 -14.28 -9.71
N ALA A 94 -8.29 -14.64 -9.51
CA ALA A 94 -7.81 -15.15 -8.23
C ALA A 94 -7.98 -14.11 -7.10
N PHE A 95 -7.72 -12.83 -7.39
CA PHE A 95 -7.99 -11.77 -6.42
C PHE A 95 -9.48 -11.59 -6.16
N ALA A 96 -10.33 -11.62 -7.19
CA ALA A 96 -11.78 -11.47 -7.03
C ALA A 96 -12.40 -12.59 -6.19
N SER A 97 -11.90 -13.82 -6.34
CA SER A 97 -12.45 -15.01 -5.67
C SER A 97 -11.86 -15.26 -4.29
N ALA A 98 -10.55 -15.10 -4.12
CA ALA A 98 -9.82 -15.49 -2.91
C ALA A 98 -9.11 -14.32 -2.21
N ARG A 99 -9.11 -13.11 -2.81
CA ARG A 99 -8.39 -11.92 -2.31
C ARG A 99 -6.87 -12.15 -2.16
N VAL A 100 -6.32 -13.06 -2.96
CA VAL A 100 -4.89 -13.34 -3.05
C VAL A 100 -4.35 -12.74 -4.34
N ILE A 101 -3.24 -12.02 -4.28
CA ILE A 101 -2.58 -11.46 -5.45
C ILE A 101 -1.63 -12.53 -5.98
N MET A 102 -2.02 -13.20 -7.06
CA MET A 102 -1.18 -14.22 -7.72
C MET A 102 -0.57 -13.62 -8.98
N PHE A 103 0.74 -13.74 -9.17
CA PHE A 103 1.44 -13.10 -10.29
C PHE A 103 2.75 -13.80 -10.63
N ASN A 104 3.15 -13.68 -11.90
CA ASN A 104 4.50 -14.01 -12.35
C ASN A 104 5.27 -12.68 -12.50
N PRO A 105 6.26 -12.38 -11.64
CA PRO A 105 6.91 -11.09 -11.67
C PRO A 105 7.78 -10.90 -12.92
N LEU A 106 7.97 -9.65 -13.32
CA LEU A 106 8.94 -9.28 -14.34
C LEU A 106 10.36 -9.43 -13.78
N ASP A 107 11.23 -10.03 -14.56
CA ASP A 107 12.61 -10.32 -14.16
C ASP A 107 13.46 -9.04 -14.06
N ALA A 108 14.23 -8.92 -12.97
CA ALA A 108 15.23 -7.87 -12.71
C ALA A 108 14.76 -6.42 -12.96
N CYS A 109 13.45 -6.15 -12.89
CA CYS A 109 12.87 -4.83 -13.13
C CYS A 109 11.93 -4.44 -11.99
N ARG A 110 12.02 -3.18 -11.56
CA ARG A 110 11.08 -2.61 -10.60
C ARG A 110 9.86 -2.06 -11.32
N PHE A 111 8.68 -2.50 -10.95
CA PHE A 111 7.41 -2.01 -11.50
C PHE A 111 6.31 -1.91 -10.43
N GLU A 112 5.25 -1.14 -10.71
CA GLU A 112 4.05 -1.08 -9.86
C GLU A 112 3.23 -2.36 -10.08
N LEU A 113 3.20 -3.24 -9.07
CA LEU A 113 2.43 -4.49 -9.10
C LEU A 113 0.94 -4.22 -8.93
N MET A 114 0.60 -3.34 -7.99
CA MET A 114 -0.77 -2.91 -7.75
C MET A 114 -0.81 -1.55 -7.07
N ARG A 115 -1.97 -0.91 -7.15
CA ARG A 115 -2.33 0.24 -6.32
C ARG A 115 -3.77 0.11 -5.86
N PHE A 116 -4.07 0.66 -4.69
CA PHE A 116 -5.42 0.65 -4.14
C PHE A 116 -5.64 1.87 -3.25
N ARG A 117 -6.90 2.20 -3.02
CA ARG A 117 -7.32 3.22 -2.06
C ARG A 117 -7.72 2.59 -0.74
N SER A 118 -7.46 3.31 0.35
CA SER A 118 -7.90 2.92 1.69
C SER A 118 -8.39 4.13 2.50
N VAL A 119 -9.03 3.85 3.63
CA VAL A 119 -9.49 4.89 4.57
C VAL A 119 -8.40 5.11 5.61
N PHE A 120 -8.11 6.38 5.92
CA PHE A 120 -7.24 6.72 7.03
C PHE A 120 -7.95 6.39 8.35
N SER A 121 -7.52 5.33 9.01
CA SER A 121 -8.15 4.78 10.21
C SER A 121 -7.49 5.23 11.52
N GLU A 122 -6.46 6.08 11.44
CA GLU A 122 -5.76 6.58 12.62
C GLU A 122 -6.53 7.73 13.28
N LYS A 123 -6.47 7.77 14.62
CA LYS A 123 -7.11 8.83 15.41
C LYS A 123 -6.35 10.15 15.36
N THR A 124 -5.06 10.11 15.02
CA THR A 124 -4.16 11.25 15.03
C THR A 124 -3.38 11.32 13.72
N MET A 125 -3.25 12.52 13.18
CA MET A 125 -2.37 12.78 12.04
C MET A 125 -0.91 12.54 12.42
N PRO A 126 -0.05 12.11 11.48
CA PRO A 126 1.39 11.94 11.74
C PRO A 126 2.08 13.26 12.10
N PHE A 127 1.48 14.40 11.73
CA PHE A 127 1.94 15.74 12.10
C PHE A 127 0.75 16.70 12.19
N THR A 128 0.96 17.81 12.91
CA THR A 128 -0.03 18.88 13.07
C THR A 128 0.32 20.03 12.14
N LEU A 129 -0.66 20.55 11.40
CA LEU A 129 -0.46 21.74 10.57
C LEU A 129 -0.87 23.00 11.34
N ARG A 130 -0.08 24.06 11.24
CA ARG A 130 -0.46 25.39 11.74
C ARG A 130 -0.24 26.38 10.61
N VAL A 131 -1.31 27.07 10.21
CA VAL A 131 -1.26 28.11 9.18
C VAL A 131 -1.60 29.44 9.84
N THR A 132 -0.70 30.40 9.70
CA THR A 132 -0.86 31.77 10.22
C THR A 132 -0.75 32.73 9.05
N ALA A 133 -1.68 33.67 8.95
CA ALA A 133 -1.58 34.77 7.99
C ALA A 133 -1.74 36.08 8.77
N SER A 134 -0.86 37.04 8.51
CA SER A 134 -0.91 38.39 9.09
C SER A 134 -0.94 39.44 8.00
N VAL A 135 -1.77 40.47 8.18
CA VAL A 135 -1.86 41.61 7.27
C VAL A 135 -1.31 42.83 8.00
N ASN A 136 -0.20 43.37 7.52
CA ASN A 136 0.43 44.57 8.06
C ASN A 136 0.35 45.69 7.01
N GLY A 137 -0.69 46.52 7.08
CA GLY A 137 -0.90 47.59 6.11
C GLY A 137 -1.24 47.05 4.72
N ALA A 138 -0.41 47.34 3.71
CA ALA A 138 -0.57 46.86 2.33
C ALA A 138 0.19 45.54 2.06
N GLU A 139 0.78 44.92 3.08
CA GLU A 139 1.61 43.73 2.95
C GLU A 139 0.91 42.50 3.56
N VAL A 140 0.95 41.38 2.82
CA VAL A 140 0.42 40.08 3.24
C VAL A 140 1.59 39.11 3.35
N GLU A 141 1.84 38.60 4.55
CA GLU A 141 2.78 37.50 4.78
C GLU A 141 1.98 36.18 4.91
N LEU A 142 2.39 35.18 4.13
CA LEU A 142 1.77 33.85 4.04
C LEU A 142 2.55 32.80 4.82
#